data_AF-A0A0D2MA97-F1
#
_entry.id   AF-A0A0D2MA97-F1
#
_cell.length_a   1.000
_cell.length_b   1.000
_cell.length_c   1.000
_cell.angle_alpha   90.00
_cell.angle_beta   90.00
_cell.angle_gamma   90.00
#
_symmetry.space_group_name_H-M   'P 1'
#
loop_
_entity.id
_entity.type
_entity.pdbx_description
1 polymer ?
#
loop_
_entity_poly.entity_id
_entity_poly.type
_entity_poly.pdbx_seq_one_letter_code
_entity_poly.pdbx_strand_id
1 'polypeptide(L)'
;MTQNEKQHVIGHVKDVGVDPDNENPNTRIYMTRAAQPWHVDSADTVGLLCLAEAKEGGDSAFASSSAIINIIRQEEPELLPVLAGPWYVDRKGELLPGQQPVFDQPILHYHKGRVLVALHDSYYQLAAAKWGGVAVLSPQQERAISKFREVAERPGVAIHMRLSPGDVQYINNHTTVHMRTAYRDWEGPDRAKRHLLRLWLATPPPHSIPLPLSYRHMFKQWSADDRGLSRRSDGGWEYVGVVPLEAEVGQAFIPPAAPAGAAGQAGGGAGDGGSAAAPA
;
A
#
# COMPACT_ATOMS: atom_id res chain seq x y z
N MET A 1 -2.02 4.25 -14.04
CA MET A 1 -0.63 4.77 -14.06
C MET A 1 0.35 3.61 -13.99
N THR A 2 1.59 3.79 -14.45
CA THR A 2 2.62 2.74 -14.33
C THR A 2 3.09 2.57 -12.88
N GLN A 3 3.40 1.34 -12.45
CA GLN A 3 3.66 1.00 -11.03
C GLN A 3 5.12 0.77 -10.65
N ASN A 4 6.00 0.62 -11.64
CA ASN A 4 7.42 0.32 -11.44
C ASN A 4 8.24 0.78 -12.64
N GLU A 5 9.57 0.74 -12.57
CA GLU A 5 10.48 1.11 -13.67
C GLU A 5 10.15 0.43 -15.03
N LYS A 6 9.63 -0.81 -15.00
CA LYS A 6 9.21 -1.59 -16.19
C LYS A 6 7.90 -1.12 -16.83
N GLN A 7 7.29 -0.07 -16.29
CA GLN A 7 6.07 0.55 -16.80
C GLN A 7 4.80 -0.32 -16.74
N HIS A 8 4.77 -1.38 -15.92
CA HIS A 8 3.58 -2.22 -15.79
C HIS A 8 2.39 -1.42 -15.20
N VAL A 9 1.17 -1.65 -15.71
CA VAL A 9 -0.06 -1.04 -15.17
C VAL A 9 -0.69 -1.87 -14.05
N ILE A 10 -0.42 -3.18 -14.00
CA ILE A 10 -0.78 -4.05 -12.88
C ILE A 10 0.51 -4.50 -12.16
N GLY A 11 0.56 -4.34 -10.85
CA GLY A 11 1.69 -4.74 -10.02
C GLY A 11 1.40 -6.04 -9.28
N HIS A 12 2.37 -6.95 -9.19
CA HIS A 12 2.21 -8.18 -8.42
C HIS A 12 2.81 -7.96 -7.03
N VAL A 13 1.97 -8.04 -5.99
CA VAL A 13 2.37 -7.90 -4.59
C VAL A 13 2.43 -9.30 -3.97
N LYS A 14 3.65 -9.85 -3.95
CA LYS A 14 3.97 -11.20 -3.47
C LYS A 14 5.47 -11.33 -3.23
N ASP A 15 5.87 -12.32 -2.45
CA ASP A 15 7.27 -12.72 -2.36
C ASP A 15 7.72 -13.38 -3.68
N VAL A 16 8.77 -12.82 -4.28
CA VAL A 16 9.37 -13.34 -5.52
C VAL A 16 10.61 -14.20 -5.27
N GLY A 17 11.03 -14.36 -4.00
CA GLY A 17 12.09 -15.26 -3.57
C GLY A 17 13.53 -14.75 -3.75
N VAL A 18 13.73 -13.49 -4.17
CA VAL A 18 15.08 -12.92 -4.38
C VAL A 18 15.69 -12.40 -3.07
N ASP A 19 14.90 -11.69 -2.27
CA ASP A 19 15.29 -11.10 -0.98
C ASP A 19 14.06 -11.13 -0.04
N PRO A 20 13.63 -12.33 0.39
CA PRO A 20 12.32 -12.53 1.02
C PRO A 20 12.18 -11.79 2.36
N ASP A 21 13.29 -11.63 3.08
CA ASP A 21 13.32 -11.03 4.42
C ASP A 21 13.75 -9.54 4.39
N ASN A 22 13.90 -8.97 3.18
CA ASN A 22 14.29 -7.58 2.92
C ASN A 22 15.60 -7.16 3.59
N GLU A 23 16.63 -8.02 3.48
CA GLU A 23 17.97 -7.74 4.00
C GLU A 23 18.66 -6.62 3.22
N ASN A 24 18.35 -6.49 1.92
CA ASN A 24 18.81 -5.37 1.11
C ASN A 24 17.77 -4.23 1.15
N PRO A 25 18.09 -3.05 1.72
CA PRO A 25 17.14 -1.95 1.81
C PRO A 25 16.77 -1.35 0.45
N ASN A 26 17.50 -1.67 -0.63
CA ASN A 26 17.13 -1.30 -2.00
C ASN A 26 15.98 -2.14 -2.55
N THR A 27 15.78 -3.36 -2.05
CA THR A 27 14.69 -4.22 -2.49
C THR A 27 13.35 -3.53 -2.23
N ARG A 28 12.44 -3.65 -3.19
CA ARG A 28 11.07 -3.15 -3.04
C ARG A 28 10.29 -4.14 -2.17
N ILE A 29 9.92 -3.71 -0.98
CA ILE A 29 9.27 -4.52 0.07
C ILE A 29 8.00 -5.26 -0.39
N TYR A 30 7.28 -4.75 -1.40
CA TYR A 30 6.09 -5.42 -1.94
C TYR A 30 6.42 -6.77 -2.61
N MET A 31 7.69 -6.98 -2.97
CA MET A 31 8.24 -8.19 -3.59
C MET A 31 8.75 -9.22 -2.58
N THR A 32 8.53 -8.99 -1.27
CA THR A 32 9.09 -9.79 -0.18
C THR A 32 7.99 -10.22 0.81
N ARG A 33 8.36 -11.05 1.80
CA ARG A 33 7.48 -11.49 2.91
C ARG A 33 7.61 -10.71 4.21
N ALA A 34 8.63 -9.86 4.32
CA ALA A 34 8.84 -8.97 5.45
C ALA A 34 7.66 -7.99 5.65
N ALA A 35 7.53 -7.41 6.85
CA ALA A 35 6.51 -6.39 7.08
C ALA A 35 6.74 -5.18 6.16
N GLN A 36 5.66 -4.61 5.64
CA GLN A 36 5.70 -3.33 4.94
C GLN A 36 5.15 -2.28 5.89
N PRO A 37 6.02 -1.43 6.48
CA PRO A 37 5.61 -0.45 7.49
C PRO A 37 4.62 0.59 6.94
N TRP A 38 4.09 1.43 7.84
CA TRP A 38 3.22 2.55 7.47
C TRP A 38 3.83 3.41 6.37
N HIS A 39 3.09 3.59 5.28
CA HIS A 39 3.52 4.37 4.13
C HIS A 39 2.31 4.89 3.34
N VAL A 40 2.63 5.69 2.32
CA VAL A 40 1.76 5.93 1.17
C VAL A 40 2.47 5.52 -0.12
N ASP A 41 1.70 5.31 -1.17
CA ASP A 41 2.19 4.97 -2.51
C ASP A 41 2.32 6.23 -3.40
N SER A 42 2.72 6.03 -4.66
CA SER A 42 2.86 7.05 -5.69
C SER A 42 1.61 7.17 -6.57
N ALA A 43 0.44 7.36 -5.96
CA ALA A 43 -0.86 7.39 -6.65
C ALA A 43 -1.90 8.29 -5.94
N ASP A 44 -3.05 8.53 -6.59
CA ASP A 44 -4.22 9.13 -5.92
C ASP A 44 -5.07 8.08 -5.22
N THR A 45 -5.30 6.97 -5.92
CA THR A 45 -6.02 5.82 -5.41
C THR A 45 -5.17 4.58 -5.61
N VAL A 46 -5.04 3.79 -4.54
CA VAL A 46 -4.40 2.49 -4.57
C VAL A 46 -5.48 1.43 -4.50
N GLY A 47 -5.48 0.56 -5.50
CA GLY A 47 -6.34 -0.62 -5.56
C GLY A 47 -5.53 -1.89 -5.26
N LEU A 48 -6.14 -2.83 -4.54
CA LEU A 48 -5.65 -4.19 -4.37
C LEU A 48 -6.77 -5.19 -4.67
N LEU A 49 -6.43 -6.27 -5.37
CA LEU A 49 -7.27 -7.46 -5.54
C LEU A 49 -6.52 -8.67 -4.97
N CYS A 50 -7.12 -9.40 -4.04
CA CYS A 50 -6.53 -10.62 -3.50
C CYS A 50 -6.83 -11.81 -4.40
N LEU A 51 -5.77 -12.49 -4.87
CA LEU A 51 -5.87 -13.74 -5.61
C LEU A 51 -5.64 -14.94 -4.70
N ALA A 52 -4.71 -14.79 -3.76
CA ALA A 52 -4.35 -15.82 -2.79
C ALA A 52 -3.84 -15.21 -1.49
N GLU A 53 -4.16 -15.88 -0.40
CA GLU A 53 -3.78 -15.54 0.96
C GLU A 53 -2.47 -16.22 1.39
N ALA A 54 -1.76 -15.60 2.34
CA ALA A 54 -0.67 -16.27 3.07
C ALA A 54 -1.23 -17.32 4.05
N LYS A 55 -0.39 -18.22 4.54
CA LYS A 55 -0.76 -19.14 5.63
C LYS A 55 -0.98 -18.38 6.96
N GLU A 56 -0.07 -17.45 7.27
CA GLU A 56 -0.07 -16.65 8.50
C GLU A 56 0.37 -15.22 8.19
N GLY A 57 -0.23 -14.24 8.87
CA GLY A 57 0.09 -12.81 8.70
C GLY A 57 -0.09 -12.32 7.27
N GLY A 58 0.38 -11.11 6.95
CA GLY A 58 0.14 -10.48 5.64
C GLY A 58 -1.18 -9.71 5.58
N ASP A 59 -1.69 -9.40 6.76
CA ASP A 59 -2.88 -8.60 7.00
C ASP A 59 -2.56 -7.15 6.66
N SER A 60 -3.53 -6.50 6.04
CA SER A 60 -3.42 -5.08 5.74
C SER A 60 -3.92 -4.27 6.93
N ALA A 61 -3.39 -3.07 7.12
CA ALA A 61 -3.95 -2.12 8.07
C ALA A 61 -3.92 -0.70 7.52
N PHE A 62 -4.86 0.11 7.99
CA PHE A 62 -5.14 1.45 7.49
C PHE A 62 -5.38 2.39 8.65
N ALA A 63 -4.84 3.60 8.56
CA ALA A 63 -5.12 4.65 9.53
C ALA A 63 -5.39 5.97 8.81
N SER A 64 -6.37 6.72 9.33
CA SER A 64 -6.65 8.07 8.84
C SER A 64 -5.47 8.97 9.19
N SER A 65 -4.83 9.54 8.17
CA SER A 65 -3.72 10.46 8.39
C SER A 65 -4.18 11.73 9.12
N SER A 66 -5.40 12.19 8.87
CA SER A 66 -5.99 13.31 9.59
C SER A 66 -6.21 13.02 11.07
N ALA A 67 -6.63 11.81 11.42
CA ALA A 67 -6.78 11.40 12.82
C ALA A 67 -5.41 11.38 13.54
N ILE A 68 -4.39 10.80 12.90
CA ILE A 68 -3.02 10.78 13.41
C ILE A 68 -2.51 12.21 13.67
N ILE A 69 -2.64 13.10 12.67
CA ILE A 69 -2.20 14.49 12.80
C ILE A 69 -2.96 15.25 13.89
N ASN A 70 -4.26 14.99 14.06
CA ASN A 70 -5.05 15.60 15.13
C ASN A 70 -4.61 15.16 16.53
N ILE A 71 -4.26 13.88 16.70
CA ILE A 71 -3.72 13.36 17.96
C ILE A 71 -2.35 13.99 18.24
N ILE A 72 -1.45 14.02 17.26
CA ILE A 72 -0.13 14.66 17.40
C ILE A 72 -0.28 16.14 17.75
N ARG A 73 -1.22 16.85 17.12
CA ARG A 73 -1.52 18.26 17.44
C ARG A 73 -1.95 18.45 18.89
N GLN A 74 -2.67 17.50 19.48
CA GLN A 74 -3.15 17.60 20.86
C GLN A 74 -2.04 17.27 21.87
N GLU A 75 -1.21 16.28 21.57
CA GLU A 75 -0.22 15.76 22.52
C GLU A 75 1.15 16.42 22.42
N GLU A 76 1.64 16.62 21.19
CA GLU A 76 3.00 17.11 20.89
C GLU A 76 2.94 18.05 19.67
N PRO A 77 2.24 19.20 19.77
CA PRO A 77 2.03 20.14 18.66
C PRO A 77 3.34 20.67 18.05
N GLU A 78 4.43 20.69 18.82
CA GLU A 78 5.75 21.11 18.37
C GLU A 78 6.34 20.21 17.28
N LEU A 79 5.81 18.99 17.09
CA LEU A 79 6.23 18.07 16.04
C LEU A 79 5.58 18.39 14.68
N LEU A 80 4.49 19.16 14.63
CA LEU A 80 3.82 19.48 13.37
C LEU A 80 4.70 20.30 12.41
N PRO A 81 5.42 21.35 12.85
CA PRO A 81 6.38 22.04 11.99
C PRO A 81 7.52 21.13 11.52
N VAL A 82 7.91 20.13 12.32
CA VAL A 82 8.95 19.15 11.95
C VAL A 82 8.44 18.22 10.84
N LEU A 83 7.21 17.71 10.96
CA LEU A 83 6.58 16.87 9.93
C LEU A 83 6.35 17.63 8.62
N ALA A 84 6.09 18.94 8.70
CA ALA A 84 5.91 19.81 7.54
C ALA A 84 7.23 20.40 6.98
N GLY A 85 8.34 20.16 7.67
CA GLY A 85 9.67 20.66 7.33
C GLY A 85 10.35 19.88 6.19
N PRO A 86 11.66 20.05 6.00
CA PRO A 86 12.40 19.33 4.96
C PRO A 86 12.56 17.85 5.29
N TRP A 87 12.27 16.99 4.32
CA TRP A 87 12.47 15.54 4.37
C TRP A 87 12.92 15.07 2.99
N TYR A 88 13.84 14.10 2.93
CA TYR A 88 14.45 13.68 1.66
C TYR A 88 14.25 12.18 1.41
N VAL A 89 13.60 11.86 0.30
CA VAL A 89 13.26 10.48 -0.10
C VAL A 89 14.29 9.96 -1.09
N ASP A 90 14.86 8.78 -0.83
CA ASP A 90 15.73 8.05 -1.78
C ASP A 90 14.92 7.53 -2.99
N ARG A 91 15.45 7.66 -4.20
CA ARG A 91 14.76 7.17 -5.42
C ARG A 91 14.92 5.67 -5.68
N LYS A 92 15.73 4.96 -4.88
CA LYS A 92 16.12 3.56 -5.05
C LYS A 92 16.61 3.23 -6.47
N GLY A 93 17.37 4.15 -7.06
CA GLY A 93 17.95 3.99 -8.39
C GLY A 93 17.02 4.33 -9.56
N GLU A 94 15.73 4.64 -9.31
CA GLU A 94 14.80 5.08 -10.36
C GLU A 94 15.05 6.56 -10.73
N LEU A 95 16.16 6.80 -11.42
CA LEU A 95 16.64 8.11 -11.83
C LEU A 95 16.41 8.35 -13.31
N LEU A 96 15.75 9.46 -13.65
CA LEU A 96 15.82 10.01 -15.00
C LEU A 96 17.11 10.83 -15.16
N PRO A 97 17.61 11.02 -16.40
CA PRO A 97 18.79 11.85 -16.65
C PRO A 97 18.68 13.23 -15.99
N GLY A 98 19.71 13.62 -15.22
CA GLY A 98 19.78 14.90 -14.53
C GLY A 98 19.06 14.97 -13.17
N GLN A 99 18.41 13.90 -12.72
CA GLN A 99 17.79 13.86 -11.38
C GLN A 99 18.81 13.58 -10.28
N GLN A 100 18.61 14.21 -9.12
CA GLN A 100 19.34 13.90 -7.90
C GLN A 100 18.87 12.56 -7.31
N PRO A 101 19.74 11.83 -6.58
CA PRO A 101 19.41 10.54 -5.96
C PRO A 101 18.29 10.62 -4.92
N VAL A 102 18.07 11.81 -4.36
CA VAL A 102 17.01 12.12 -3.39
C VAL A 102 16.13 13.26 -3.89
N PHE A 103 14.92 13.39 -3.35
CA PHE A 103 14.03 14.53 -3.58
C PHE A 103 13.33 14.98 -2.31
N ASP A 104 12.91 16.24 -2.26
CA ASP A 104 12.17 16.81 -1.13
C ASP A 104 10.72 16.30 -1.11
N GLN A 105 10.31 15.74 0.03
CA GLN A 105 8.93 15.32 0.28
C GLN A 105 8.63 15.35 1.78
N PRO A 106 8.18 16.51 2.30
CA PRO A 106 7.67 16.62 3.66
C PRO A 106 6.60 15.57 3.96
N ILE A 107 6.48 15.17 5.23
CA ILE A 107 5.46 14.19 5.65
C ILE A 107 4.09 14.84 5.69
N LEU A 108 3.97 16.05 6.27
CA LEU A 108 2.72 16.76 6.48
C LEU A 108 2.59 17.97 5.53
N HIS A 109 1.45 18.09 4.88
CA HIS A 109 1.13 19.22 4.00
C HIS A 109 -0.19 19.86 4.37
N TYR A 110 -0.20 21.18 4.42
CA TYR A 110 -1.43 21.99 4.40
C TYR A 110 -1.52 22.68 3.06
N HIS A 111 -2.44 22.23 2.20
CA HIS A 111 -2.55 22.76 0.84
C HIS A 111 -4.01 23.00 0.46
N LYS A 112 -4.33 24.24 0.07
CA LYS A 112 -5.69 24.67 -0.32
C LYS A 112 -6.78 24.19 0.65
N GLY A 113 -6.55 24.37 1.95
CA GLY A 113 -7.49 23.99 3.01
C GLY A 113 -7.55 22.50 3.34
N ARG A 114 -6.60 21.68 2.84
CA ARG A 114 -6.55 20.23 3.08
C ARG A 114 -5.29 19.81 3.82
N VAL A 115 -5.43 18.79 4.66
CA VAL A 115 -4.32 18.05 5.27
C VAL A 115 -4.01 16.85 4.38
N LEU A 116 -2.77 16.75 3.91
CA LEU A 116 -2.28 15.63 3.10
C LEU A 116 -1.04 15.05 3.77
N VAL A 117 -0.88 13.73 3.70
CA VAL A 117 0.30 13.05 4.25
C VAL A 117 0.99 12.22 3.18
N ALA A 118 2.31 12.38 3.11
CA ALA A 118 3.20 11.59 2.26
C ALA A 118 4.30 10.93 3.11
N LEU A 119 3.98 9.80 3.73
CA LEU A 119 4.91 9.08 4.60
C LEU A 119 5.73 8.06 3.80
N HIS A 120 7.06 8.23 3.83
CA HIS A 120 8.04 7.34 3.19
C HIS A 120 9.16 6.90 4.15
N ASP A 121 8.80 6.47 5.37
CA ASP A 121 9.74 6.21 6.47
C ASP A 121 11.02 5.46 6.05
N SER A 122 10.87 4.26 5.48
CA SER A 122 12.02 3.44 5.05
C SER A 122 12.89 4.11 3.99
N TYR A 123 12.35 5.07 3.22
CA TYR A 123 13.09 5.81 2.22
C TYR A 123 13.82 7.02 2.80
N TYR A 124 13.27 7.66 3.83
CA TYR A 124 13.99 8.68 4.59
C TYR A 124 15.21 8.08 5.29
N GLN A 125 15.00 6.94 5.95
CA GLN A 125 16.07 6.19 6.62
C GLN A 125 17.14 5.73 5.62
N LEU A 126 16.73 5.22 4.45
CA LEU A 126 17.66 4.85 3.38
C LEU A 126 18.44 6.05 2.84
N ALA A 127 17.78 7.20 2.67
CA ALA A 127 18.42 8.42 2.21
C ALA A 127 19.48 8.89 3.20
N ALA A 128 19.15 8.92 4.50
CA ALA A 128 20.07 9.25 5.58
C ALA A 128 21.30 8.35 5.58
N ALA A 129 21.11 7.04 5.46
CA ALA A 129 22.19 6.05 5.50
C ALA A 129 23.13 6.14 4.28
N LYS A 130 22.61 6.43 3.08
CA LYS A 130 23.41 6.44 1.84
C LYS A 130 24.07 7.76 1.53
N TRP A 131 23.35 8.86 1.69
CA TRP A 131 23.74 10.15 1.10
C TRP A 131 24.24 11.15 2.13
N GLY A 132 23.97 10.93 3.42
CA GLY A 132 24.38 11.84 4.48
C GLY A 132 23.91 13.28 4.25
N GLY A 133 24.64 14.25 4.81
CA GLY A 133 24.37 15.68 4.62
C GLY A 133 22.94 16.07 5.01
N VAL A 134 22.22 16.70 4.08
CA VAL A 134 20.84 17.16 4.29
C VAL A 134 19.83 16.01 4.48
N ALA A 135 20.18 14.79 4.08
CA ALA A 135 19.32 13.62 4.24
C ALA A 135 19.40 12.99 5.64
N VAL A 136 20.40 13.36 6.46
CA VAL A 136 20.50 12.85 7.84
C VAL A 136 19.33 13.36 8.67
N LEU A 137 18.63 12.45 9.32
CA LEU A 137 17.51 12.79 10.19
C LEU A 137 18.01 13.42 11.49
N SER A 138 17.50 14.61 11.80
CA SER A 138 17.71 15.25 13.09
C SER A 138 16.99 14.49 14.21
N PRO A 139 17.40 14.64 15.48
CA PRO A 139 16.69 14.05 16.61
C PRO A 139 15.19 14.40 16.65
N GLN A 140 14.83 15.60 16.21
CA GLN A 140 13.44 16.07 16.13
C GLN A 140 12.68 15.33 15.02
N GLN A 141 13.30 15.09 13.86
CA GLN A 141 12.70 14.29 12.78
C GLN A 141 12.49 12.83 13.23
N GLU A 142 13.49 12.21 13.86
CA GLU A 142 13.36 10.86 14.41
C GLU A 142 12.22 10.77 15.44
N ARG A 143 12.13 11.74 16.35
CA ARG A 143 11.00 11.84 17.29
C ARG A 143 9.67 12.00 16.57
N ALA A 144 9.61 12.86 15.56
CA ALA A 144 8.38 13.14 14.80
C ALA A 144 7.86 11.91 14.06
N ILE A 145 8.73 11.18 13.34
CA ILE A 145 8.32 9.98 12.61
C ILE A 145 8.03 8.80 13.54
N SER A 146 8.77 8.69 14.65
CA SER A 146 8.47 7.71 15.70
C SER A 146 7.10 7.95 16.32
N LYS A 147 6.78 9.21 16.68
CA LYS A 147 5.46 9.58 17.18
C LYS A 147 4.35 9.31 16.17
N PHE A 148 4.60 9.59 14.89
CA PHE A 148 3.63 9.28 13.84
C PHE A 148 3.29 7.78 13.80
N ARG A 149 4.30 6.91 13.80
CA ARG A 149 4.11 5.45 13.79
C ARG A 149 3.40 4.97 15.05
N GLU A 150 3.85 5.45 16.21
CA GLU A 150 3.26 5.12 17.50
C GLU A 150 1.76 5.42 17.51
N VAL A 151 1.37 6.63 17.11
CA VAL A 151 -0.05 7.03 17.01
C VAL A 151 -0.81 6.17 16.01
N ALA A 152 -0.21 5.85 14.85
CA ALA A 152 -0.85 5.00 13.85
C ALA A 152 -1.15 3.59 14.37
N GLU A 153 -0.31 3.05 15.27
CA GLU A 153 -0.45 1.71 15.85
C GLU A 153 -1.38 1.66 17.08
N ARG A 154 -1.87 2.81 17.56
CA ARG A 154 -2.73 2.83 18.74
C ARG A 154 -4.06 2.10 18.52
N PRO A 155 -4.57 1.41 19.56
CA PRO A 155 -5.91 0.86 19.54
C PRO A 155 -6.95 1.94 19.20
N GLY A 156 -7.79 1.67 18.21
CA GLY A 156 -8.83 2.59 17.75
C GLY A 156 -8.39 3.62 16.71
N VAL A 157 -7.11 3.67 16.33
CA VAL A 157 -6.61 4.52 15.22
C VAL A 157 -6.49 3.72 13.93
N ALA A 158 -5.80 2.58 13.97
CA ALA A 158 -5.70 1.68 12.84
C ALA A 158 -6.84 0.66 12.79
N ILE A 159 -7.27 0.35 11.57
CA ILE A 159 -8.14 -0.78 11.27
C ILE A 159 -7.29 -1.85 10.60
N HIS A 160 -7.32 -3.06 11.14
CA HIS A 160 -6.67 -4.24 10.56
C HIS A 160 -7.70 -5.06 9.78
N MET A 161 -7.30 -5.56 8.62
CA MET A 161 -8.16 -6.34 7.74
C MET A 161 -7.35 -7.42 7.03
N ARG A 162 -7.87 -8.63 7.10
CA ARG A 162 -7.48 -9.74 6.25
C ARG A 162 -8.23 -9.66 4.93
N LEU A 163 -7.52 -9.63 3.80
CA LEU A 163 -8.15 -9.73 2.48
C LEU A 163 -8.22 -11.19 2.05
N SER A 164 -9.40 -11.65 1.65
CA SER A 164 -9.64 -12.98 1.11
C SER A 164 -9.71 -13.01 -0.41
N PRO A 165 -9.50 -14.17 -1.07
CA PRO A 165 -9.52 -14.25 -2.52
C PRO A 165 -10.83 -13.70 -3.10
N GLY A 166 -10.71 -12.76 -4.04
CA GLY A 166 -11.84 -12.02 -4.62
C GLY A 166 -12.12 -10.67 -3.96
N ASP A 167 -11.59 -10.40 -2.77
CA ASP A 167 -11.73 -9.08 -2.14
C ASP A 167 -10.98 -8.02 -2.92
N VAL A 168 -11.66 -6.89 -3.12
CA VAL A 168 -11.13 -5.69 -3.73
C VAL A 168 -11.09 -4.57 -2.71
N GLN A 169 -9.93 -3.96 -2.56
CA GLN A 169 -9.73 -2.79 -1.74
C GLN A 169 -9.37 -1.58 -2.60
N TYR A 170 -9.97 -0.44 -2.29
CA TYR A 170 -9.51 0.87 -2.75
C TYR A 170 -9.29 1.81 -1.57
N ILE A 171 -8.18 2.55 -1.59
CA ILE A 171 -7.87 3.58 -0.59
C ILE A 171 -7.54 4.91 -1.25
N ASN A 172 -7.93 6.00 -0.60
CA ASN A 172 -7.46 7.34 -0.93
C ASN A 172 -6.06 7.53 -0.33
N ASN A 173 -5.06 7.56 -1.20
CA ASN A 173 -3.66 7.51 -0.82
C ASN A 173 -3.16 8.81 -0.15
N HIS A 174 -3.86 9.93 -0.33
CA HIS A 174 -3.48 11.22 0.25
C HIS A 174 -3.91 11.39 1.72
N THR A 175 -4.84 10.55 2.17
CA THR A 175 -5.51 10.68 3.48
C THR A 175 -5.49 9.41 4.32
N THR A 176 -4.98 8.32 3.75
CA THR A 176 -4.92 7.00 4.40
C THR A 176 -3.50 6.46 4.28
N VAL A 177 -2.81 6.39 5.42
CA VAL A 177 -1.57 5.60 5.50
C VAL A 177 -1.94 4.13 5.65
N HIS A 178 -1.11 3.26 5.09
CA HIS A 178 -1.37 1.83 5.09
C HIS A 178 -0.10 1.04 5.35
N MET A 179 -0.26 -0.19 5.83
CA MET A 179 0.83 -1.11 6.12
C MET A 179 0.39 -2.55 5.86
N ARG A 180 1.36 -3.47 5.83
CA ARG A 180 1.14 -4.91 5.76
C ARG A 180 2.00 -5.60 6.80
N THR A 181 1.44 -6.53 7.57
CA THR A 181 2.22 -7.34 8.49
C THR A 181 3.16 -8.28 7.73
N ALA A 182 4.20 -8.76 8.40
CA ALA A 182 5.01 -9.86 7.87
C ALA A 182 4.13 -11.10 7.67
N TYR A 183 4.50 -11.97 6.75
CA TYR A 183 3.75 -13.18 6.48
C TYR A 183 4.60 -14.41 6.21
N ARG A 184 3.94 -15.57 6.31
CA ARG A 184 4.48 -16.86 5.92
C ARG A 184 3.53 -17.52 4.95
N ASP A 185 4.06 -17.93 3.80
CA ASP A 185 3.31 -18.69 2.81
C ASP A 185 3.17 -20.17 3.19
N TRP A 186 2.27 -20.85 2.50
CA TRP A 186 2.16 -22.31 2.54
C TRP A 186 3.41 -22.96 1.93
N GLU A 187 3.87 -24.05 2.53
CA GLU A 187 4.99 -24.84 2.01
C GLU A 187 4.51 -25.91 1.02
N GLY A 188 5.34 -26.20 0.00
CA GLY A 188 5.09 -27.22 -1.01
C GLY A 188 4.86 -26.66 -2.42
N PRO A 189 5.20 -27.43 -3.48
CA PRO A 189 5.19 -26.94 -4.87
C PRO A 189 3.78 -26.60 -5.38
N ASP A 190 2.74 -27.25 -4.86
CA ASP A 190 1.35 -27.11 -5.33
C ASP A 190 0.50 -26.19 -4.43
N ARG A 191 1.13 -25.43 -3.51
CA ARG A 191 0.42 -24.53 -2.61
C ARG A 191 0.46 -23.09 -3.12
N ALA A 192 -0.69 -22.42 -3.07
CA ALA A 192 -0.78 -21.02 -3.41
C ALA A 192 0.00 -20.18 -2.39
N LYS A 193 0.89 -19.32 -2.90
CA LYS A 193 1.54 -18.26 -2.14
C LYS A 193 0.65 -17.03 -2.11
N ARG A 194 0.82 -16.17 -1.10
CA ARG A 194 0.13 -14.88 -1.03
C ARG A 194 0.37 -14.10 -2.32
N HIS A 195 -0.71 -13.68 -2.97
CA HIS A 195 -0.62 -12.94 -4.22
C HIS A 195 -1.77 -11.95 -4.32
N LEU A 196 -1.42 -10.67 -4.32
CA LEU A 196 -2.35 -9.59 -4.63
C LEU A 196 -1.94 -8.92 -5.95
N LEU A 197 -2.92 -8.47 -6.72
CA LEU A 197 -2.72 -7.51 -7.80
C LEU A 197 -2.93 -6.11 -7.28
N ARG A 198 -2.00 -5.21 -7.57
CA ARG A 198 -2.12 -3.79 -7.25
C ARG A 198 -2.49 -3.00 -8.50
N LEU A 199 -3.22 -1.92 -8.32
CA LEU A 199 -3.55 -0.91 -9.35
C LEU A 199 -3.32 0.49 -8.79
N TRP A 200 -2.58 1.33 -9.51
CA TRP A 200 -2.42 2.75 -9.19
C TRP A 200 -3.19 3.64 -10.17
N LEU A 201 -4.05 4.50 -9.64
CA LEU A 201 -4.91 5.38 -10.40
C LEU A 201 -4.59 6.85 -10.10
N ALA A 202 -4.57 7.66 -11.16
CA ALA A 202 -4.70 9.11 -11.08
C ALA A 202 -6.18 9.45 -11.22
N THR A 203 -6.64 10.40 -10.41
CA THR A 203 -7.98 10.96 -10.52
C THR A 203 -7.93 12.15 -11.46
N PRO A 204 -8.73 12.18 -12.53
CA PRO A 204 -8.76 13.33 -13.45
C PRO A 204 -9.42 14.57 -12.82
N PRO A 205 -9.06 15.78 -13.29
CA PRO A 205 -9.85 16.98 -13.02
C PRO A 205 -11.30 16.87 -13.51
N PRO A 206 -12.26 17.55 -12.85
CA PRO A 206 -12.10 18.40 -11.66
C PRO A 206 -12.13 17.63 -10.33
N HIS A 207 -12.17 16.30 -10.36
CA HIS A 207 -12.34 15.46 -9.17
C HIS A 207 -11.03 15.21 -8.41
N SER A 208 -9.90 15.59 -9.00
CA SER A 208 -8.58 15.43 -8.41
C SER A 208 -8.38 16.35 -7.19
N ILE A 209 -7.79 15.82 -6.12
CA ILE A 209 -7.47 16.61 -4.91
C ILE A 209 -6.30 17.54 -5.23
N PRO A 210 -6.34 18.86 -5.01
CA PRO A 210 -5.18 19.72 -5.29
C PRO A 210 -3.96 19.31 -4.46
N LEU A 211 -2.81 19.17 -5.10
CA LEU A 211 -1.57 18.72 -4.47
C LEU A 211 -0.49 19.82 -4.53
N PRO A 212 0.34 19.98 -3.49
CA PRO A 212 1.46 20.92 -3.51
C PRO A 212 2.56 20.43 -4.46
N LEU A 213 3.42 21.36 -4.89
CA LEU A 213 4.43 21.09 -5.92
C LEU A 213 5.43 19.97 -5.54
N SER A 214 5.67 19.71 -4.26
CA SER A 214 6.56 18.63 -3.82
C SER A 214 6.10 17.25 -4.33
N TYR A 215 4.79 17.03 -4.48
CA TYR A 215 4.24 15.77 -4.99
C TYR A 215 4.59 15.51 -6.46
N ARG A 216 5.16 16.46 -7.21
CA ARG A 216 5.60 16.24 -8.59
C ARG A 216 6.57 15.07 -8.73
N HIS A 217 7.32 14.74 -7.68
CA HIS A 217 8.28 13.64 -7.67
C HIS A 217 7.63 12.28 -7.41
N MET A 218 6.42 12.28 -6.86
CA MET A 218 5.62 11.08 -6.61
C MET A 218 4.97 10.54 -7.88
N PHE A 219 4.72 11.39 -8.87
CA PHE A 219 4.12 10.99 -10.14
C PHE A 219 5.20 10.96 -11.23
N LYS A 220 5.23 9.90 -12.03
CA LYS A 220 6.24 9.77 -13.10
C LYS A 220 6.09 10.80 -14.20
N GLN A 221 4.88 11.27 -14.43
CA GLN A 221 4.55 12.41 -15.25
C GLN A 221 3.71 13.37 -14.41
N TRP A 222 4.06 14.65 -14.45
CA TRP A 222 3.40 15.67 -13.66
C TRP A 222 3.06 16.89 -14.53
N SER A 223 1.77 17.16 -14.66
CA SER A 223 1.24 18.51 -14.80
C SER A 223 0.46 18.80 -13.51
N ALA A 224 0.43 20.07 -13.08
CA ALA A 224 -0.20 20.46 -11.81
C ALA A 224 -1.67 19.99 -11.70
N ASP A 225 -2.33 19.84 -12.85
CA ASP A 225 -3.75 19.50 -12.91
C ASP A 225 -3.98 18.01 -13.25
N ASP A 226 -3.12 17.37 -14.04
CA ASP A 226 -3.49 16.11 -14.71
C ASP A 226 -2.63 14.89 -14.33
N ARG A 227 -1.53 15.05 -13.59
CA ARG A 227 -0.73 13.91 -13.04
C ARG A 227 -0.32 12.86 -14.08
N GLY A 228 -0.01 13.32 -15.30
CA GLY A 228 0.33 12.44 -16.42
C GLY A 228 -0.87 11.97 -17.25
N LEU A 229 -2.07 12.44 -16.94
CA LEU A 229 -3.22 12.32 -17.81
C LEU A 229 -3.15 13.39 -18.91
N SER A 230 -3.66 13.04 -20.09
CA SER A 230 -3.89 13.96 -21.20
C SER A 230 -5.37 14.00 -21.52
N ARG A 231 -5.85 15.18 -21.92
CA ARG A 231 -7.23 15.37 -22.31
C ARG A 231 -7.45 14.89 -23.74
N ARG A 232 -8.39 13.98 -23.91
CA ARG A 232 -8.81 13.48 -25.22
C ARG A 232 -9.68 14.50 -25.95
N SER A 233 -9.79 14.35 -27.27
CA SER A 233 -10.65 15.18 -28.12
C SER A 233 -12.13 15.05 -27.78
N ASP A 234 -12.56 13.93 -27.22
CA ASP A 234 -13.93 13.70 -26.73
C ASP A 234 -14.21 14.32 -25.35
N GLY A 235 -13.22 15.02 -24.78
CA GLY A 235 -13.31 15.64 -23.46
C GLY A 235 -12.99 14.70 -22.30
N GLY A 236 -12.76 13.41 -22.55
CA GLY A 236 -12.29 12.43 -21.57
C GLY A 236 -10.81 12.60 -21.21
N TRP A 237 -10.33 11.78 -20.28
CA TRP A 237 -8.93 11.76 -19.86
C TRP A 237 -8.31 10.39 -20.13
N GLU A 238 -7.08 10.37 -20.59
CA GLU A 238 -6.30 9.15 -20.81
C GLU A 238 -4.89 9.27 -20.26
N TYR A 239 -4.28 8.14 -19.94
CA TYR A 239 -2.85 8.10 -19.64
C TYR A 239 -2.09 7.87 -20.95
N VAL A 240 -1.13 8.73 -21.28
CA VAL A 240 -0.42 8.64 -22.56
C VAL A 240 0.75 7.65 -22.44
N GLY A 241 0.65 6.52 -23.15
CA GLY A 241 1.70 5.51 -23.28
C GLY A 241 1.18 4.14 -23.74
N VAL A 242 2.02 3.37 -24.44
CA VAL A 242 1.76 1.95 -24.73
C VAL A 242 2.13 1.15 -23.48
N VAL A 243 1.19 0.38 -22.94
CA VAL A 243 1.43 -0.37 -21.70
C VAL A 243 1.20 -1.86 -21.92
N PRO A 244 2.21 -2.72 -21.70
CA PRO A 244 1.94 -4.14 -21.52
C PRO A 244 1.05 -4.33 -20.28
N LEU A 245 -0.06 -5.06 -20.46
CA LEU A 245 -1.09 -5.27 -19.43
C LEU A 245 -0.55 -6.05 -18.22
N GLU A 246 0.37 -6.99 -18.46
CA GLU A 246 0.90 -7.90 -17.45
C GLU A 246 2.30 -7.53 -16.98
N ALA A 247 2.56 -7.77 -15.70
CA ALA A 247 3.89 -7.83 -15.17
C ALA A 247 4.49 -9.23 -15.38
N GLU A 248 5.71 -9.31 -15.91
CA GLU A 248 6.50 -10.54 -16.02
C GLU A 248 6.99 -11.08 -14.65
N VAL A 249 6.14 -11.16 -13.65
CA VAL A 249 6.48 -11.71 -12.32
C VAL A 249 5.68 -12.96 -12.05
N GLY A 250 6.08 -14.05 -12.71
CA GLY A 250 5.76 -15.45 -12.42
C GLY A 250 4.26 -15.76 -12.36
N GLN A 251 3.80 -16.68 -13.21
CA GLN A 251 2.41 -17.13 -13.21
C GLN A 251 1.96 -17.50 -11.78
N ALA A 252 0.81 -16.97 -11.37
CA ALA A 252 0.13 -17.43 -10.17
C ALA A 252 -0.47 -18.80 -10.49
N PHE A 253 -0.27 -19.79 -9.62
CA PHE A 253 -1.19 -20.92 -9.60
C PHE A 253 -2.51 -20.43 -9.01
N ILE A 254 -3.52 -20.23 -9.86
CA ILE A 254 -4.88 -19.91 -9.46
C ILE A 254 -5.61 -21.25 -9.30
N PRO A 255 -5.95 -21.69 -8.07
CA PRO A 255 -6.74 -22.89 -7.91
C PRO A 255 -8.11 -22.72 -8.59
N PRO A 256 -8.70 -23.79 -9.14
CA PRO A 256 -10.01 -23.72 -9.75
C PRO A 256 -11.06 -23.23 -8.74
N ALA A 257 -11.97 -22.37 -9.19
CA ALA A 257 -13.08 -21.92 -8.36
C ALA A 257 -13.83 -23.14 -7.79
N ALA A 258 -14.14 -23.11 -6.50
CA ALA A 258 -14.98 -24.14 -5.89
C ALA A 258 -16.30 -24.22 -6.68
N PRO A 259 -16.77 -25.43 -7.04
CA PRO A 259 -18.00 -25.57 -7.80
C PRO A 259 -19.15 -24.90 -7.06
N ALA A 260 -19.87 -24.03 -7.77
CA ALA A 260 -21.08 -23.39 -7.27
C ALA A 260 -22.16 -24.48 -7.07
N GLY A 261 -22.20 -25.09 -5.89
CA GLY A 261 -23.17 -26.14 -5.60
C GLY A 261 -22.82 -27.03 -4.41
N ALA A 262 -22.86 -26.48 -3.20
CA ALA A 262 -23.09 -27.27 -2.00
C ALA A 262 -23.83 -26.42 -0.94
N ALA A 263 -24.93 -25.78 -1.36
CA ALA A 263 -25.93 -25.33 -0.41
C ALA A 263 -26.85 -26.52 -0.06
N GLY A 264 -26.69 -27.03 1.16
CA GLY A 264 -27.73 -27.69 1.94
C GLY A 264 -28.30 -29.02 1.45
N GLN A 265 -27.84 -30.12 2.03
CA GLN A 265 -28.78 -31.15 2.50
C GLN A 265 -28.71 -31.19 4.02
N ALA A 266 -29.61 -30.45 4.66
CA ALA A 266 -30.00 -30.73 6.03
C ALA A 266 -30.72 -32.08 6.01
N GLY A 267 -30.05 -33.12 6.51
CA GLY A 267 -30.67 -34.43 6.73
C GLY A 267 -31.77 -34.30 7.77
N GLY A 268 -33.02 -34.28 7.30
CA GLY A 268 -34.21 -34.45 8.13
C GLY A 268 -34.27 -35.90 8.61
N GLY A 269 -33.75 -36.16 9.81
CA GLY A 269 -34.05 -37.37 10.56
C GLY A 269 -35.39 -37.22 11.27
N ALA A 270 -36.48 -37.58 10.59
CA ALA A 270 -37.75 -37.80 11.24
C ALA A 270 -37.63 -39.03 12.14
N GLY A 271 -37.98 -38.84 13.42
CA GLY A 271 -38.07 -39.93 14.38
C GLY A 271 -39.27 -40.82 14.06
N ASP A 272 -39.03 -42.13 14.08
CA ASP A 272 -40.10 -43.11 14.22
C ASP A 272 -39.95 -43.79 15.58
N GLY A 273 -41.00 -43.65 16.39
CA GLY A 273 -41.16 -44.34 17.65
C GLY A 273 -41.54 -45.78 17.44
N GLY A 274 -40.88 -46.68 18.16
CA GLY A 274 -41.21 -48.11 18.20
C GLY A 274 -40.84 -48.68 19.57
N SER A 275 -41.79 -48.65 20.48
CA SER A 275 -41.76 -49.34 21.78
C SER A 275 -41.73 -50.86 21.56
N ALA A 276 -40.92 -51.61 22.32
CA ALA A 276 -41.41 -52.73 23.15
C ALA A 276 -40.30 -53.45 23.93
N ALA A 277 -40.54 -53.54 25.25
CA ALA A 277 -40.33 -54.70 26.13
C ALA A 277 -38.90 -55.24 26.41
N ALA A 278 -38.48 -55.02 27.66
CA ALA A 278 -37.64 -55.94 28.44
C ALA A 278 -38.42 -57.26 28.74
N PRO A 279 -37.79 -58.39 29.13
CA PRO A 279 -37.17 -58.47 30.46
C PRO A 279 -35.91 -59.37 30.60
N ALA A 280 -35.33 -59.24 31.80
CA ALA A 280 -34.38 -60.08 32.54
C ALA A 280 -32.89 -60.00 32.14
#